data_AF-A0A534LIE3-F1
#
_entry.id   AF-A0A534LIE3-F1
#
_cell.length_a   1.000
_cell.length_b   1.000
_cell.length_c   1.000
_cell.angle_alpha   90.00
_cell.angle_beta   90.00
_cell.angle_gamma   90.00
#
_symmetry.space_group_name_H-M   'P 1'
#
loop_
_entity.id
_entity.type
_entity.pdbx_description
1 polymer ?
#
loop_
_entity_poly.entity_id
_entity_poly.type
_entity_poly.pdbx_seq_one_letter_code
_entity_poly.pdbx_strand_id
1 'polypeptide(L)' 'MSSPIAESPVRSRCDHSEVEDLGNAGIVEFYRCTRCRDVVVVQGSRRWAVTAIHED' A
#
# COMPACT_ATOMS: atom_id res chain seq x y z
N MET A 1 12.39 0.84 -22.29
CA MET A 1 12.67 0.62 -20.85
C MET A 1 12.02 1.79 -20.13
N SER A 2 10.73 1.68 -19.80
CA SER A 2 9.98 2.80 -19.19
C SER A 2 10.12 2.71 -17.69
N SER A 3 10.69 3.76 -17.09
CA SER A 3 10.84 3.90 -15.65
C SER A 3 9.47 4.10 -15.00
N PRO A 4 9.19 3.47 -13.84
CA PRO A 4 7.98 3.79 -13.09
C PRO A 4 8.11 5.22 -12.56
N ILE A 5 7.23 6.10 -13.04
CA ILE A 5 7.09 7.46 -12.53
C ILE A 5 6.48 7.32 -11.14
N ALA A 6 7.25 7.59 -10.10
CA ALA A 6 6.73 7.75 -8.75
C ALA A 6 5.95 9.06 -8.69
N GLU A 7 4.69 9.03 -9.15
CA GLU A 7 3.80 10.17 -9.03
C GLU A 7 3.52 10.47 -7.55
N SER A 8 3.59 11.76 -7.25
CA SER A 8 3.25 12.48 -6.01
C SER A 8 2.14 11.80 -5.18
N PRO A 9 2.20 11.84 -3.83
CA PRO A 9 1.47 10.91 -2.98
C PRO A 9 -0.02 11.06 -3.21
N VAL A 10 -0.57 10.18 -4.05
CA VAL A 10 -1.98 9.89 -4.14
C VAL A 10 -2.36 9.65 -2.69
N ARG A 11 -3.19 10.54 -2.11
CA ARG A 11 -3.82 10.32 -0.80
C ARG A 11 -4.16 8.84 -0.76
N SER A 12 -3.47 8.11 0.12
CA SER A 12 -3.58 6.65 0.22
C SER A 12 -5.05 6.31 0.11
N ARG A 13 -5.50 5.77 -1.04
CA ARG A 13 -6.94 5.56 -1.29
C ARG A 13 -7.55 4.61 -0.25
N CYS A 14 -6.69 3.92 0.49
CA CYS A 14 -7.03 3.13 1.64
C CYS A 14 -6.76 3.87 2.97
N ASP A 15 -7.75 4.63 3.44
CA ASP A 15 -7.88 5.10 4.84
C ASP A 15 -8.73 4.13 5.69
N HIS A 16 -9.11 2.98 5.14
CA HIS A 16 -9.88 1.96 5.86
C HIS A 16 -9.08 1.38 7.04
N SER A 17 -9.79 1.10 8.13
CA SER A 17 -9.25 0.44 9.33
C SER A 17 -9.31 -1.09 9.24
N GLU A 18 -10.16 -1.63 8.36
CA GLU A 18 -10.29 -3.07 8.12
C GLU A 18 -9.14 -3.56 7.23
N VAL A 19 -8.17 -4.23 7.86
CA VAL A 19 -7.00 -4.78 7.19
C VAL A 19 -6.72 -6.22 7.64
N GLU A 20 -6.17 -7.00 6.73
CA GLU A 20 -5.63 -8.34 6.96
C GLU A 20 -4.11 -8.25 7.08
N ASP A 21 -3.52 -8.90 8.08
CA ASP A 21 -2.06 -8.97 8.27
C ASP A 21 -1.44 -9.92 7.22
N LEU A 22 -0.44 -9.42 6.48
CA LEU A 22 0.32 -10.21 5.50
C LEU A 22 1.71 -10.60 6.02
N GLY A 23 2.12 -10.11 7.20
CA GLY A 23 3.42 -10.31 7.81
C GLY A 23 4.30 -9.07 7.82
N ASN A 24 5.58 -9.28 8.10
CA ASN A 24 6.56 -8.20 8.25
C ASN A 24 7.94 -8.57 7.66
N ALA A 25 8.73 -7.54 7.41
CA ALA A 25 10.15 -7.64 7.08
C ALA A 25 10.95 -6.63 7.92
N GLY A 26 11.45 -7.08 9.06
CA GLY A 26 12.13 -6.22 10.02
C GLY A 26 11.16 -5.20 10.64
N ILE A 27 11.41 -3.91 10.44
CA ILE A 27 10.56 -2.82 10.95
C ILE A 27 9.43 -2.42 10.00
N VAL A 28 9.23 -3.16 8.92
CA VAL A 28 8.21 -2.91 7.91
C VAL A 28 7.09 -3.93 8.06
N GLU A 29 5.86 -3.46 8.22
CA GLU A 29 4.66 -4.27 8.34
C GLU A 29 3.83 -4.18 7.05
N PHE A 30 3.28 -5.31 6.63
CA PHE A 30 2.48 -5.42 5.41
C PHE A 30 1.07 -5.83 5.77
N TYR A 31 0.10 -5.10 5.22
CA TYR A 31 -1.30 -5.39 5.38
C TYR A 31 -2.01 -5.38 4.04
N ARG A 32 -3.14 -6.08 3.94
CA ARG A 32 -4.07 -5.97 2.81
C ARG A 32 -5.35 -5.32 3.28
N CYS A 33 -5.78 -4.27 2.61
CA CYS A 33 -7.13 -3.75 2.82
C CYS A 33 -8.15 -4.76 2.30
N THR A 34 -9.11 -5.15 3.14
CA THR A 34 -10.18 -6.07 2.73
C THR A 34 -11.16 -5.42 1.75
N ARG A 35 -11.27 -4.08 1.77
CA ARG A 35 -12.17 -3.29 0.91
C ARG A 35 -11.53 -2.96 -0.44
N CYS A 36 -10.37 -2.32 -0.43
CA CYS A 36 -9.69 -1.83 -1.64
C CYS A 36 -8.82 -2.88 -2.29
N ARG A 37 -8.48 -3.96 -1.57
CA ARG A 37 -7.47 -4.97 -1.95
C ARG A 37 -6.05 -4.42 -2.13
N ASP A 38 -5.85 -3.12 -1.92
CA ASP A 38 -4.55 -2.46 -1.82
C ASP A 38 -3.68 -3.09 -0.73
N VAL A 39 -2.37 -3.12 -0.98
CA VAL A 39 -1.37 -3.48 0.03
C VAL A 39 -0.99 -2.21 0.79
N VAL A 40 -1.18 -2.19 2.09
CA VAL A 40 -0.75 -1.11 2.97
C VAL A 40 0.59 -1.49 3.58
N VAL A 41 1.58 -0.63 3.41
CA VAL A 41 2.92 -0.77 3.97
C VAL A 41 3.07 0.24 5.11
N VAL A 42 3.47 -0.23 6.29
CA VAL A 42 3.68 0.60 7.48
C VAL A 42 5.12 0.45 7.93
N GLN A 43 5.77 1.58 8.23
CA GLN A 43 7.11 1.61 8.82
C GLN A 43 7.16 2.73 9.87
N GLY A 44 7.09 2.34 11.15
CA GLY A 44 6.98 3.30 12.24
C GLY A 44 5.74 4.18 12.11
N SER A 45 5.91 5.50 11.98
CA SER A 45 4.81 6.46 11.78
C SER A 45 4.45 6.71 10.31
N ARG A 46 5.14 6.06 9.37
CA ARG A 46 4.90 6.23 7.93
C ARG A 46 4.00 5.12 7.40
N ARG A 47 3.08 5.49 6.51
CA ARG A 47 2.12 4.59 5.88
C ARG A 47 2.02 4.91 4.40
N TRP A 48 2.03 3.88 3.56
CA TRP A 48 1.83 3.95 2.12
C TRP A 48 0.82 2.90 1.69
N ALA A 49 0.04 3.17 0.66
CA ALA A 49 -0.76 2.17 -0.03
C ALA A 49 -0.19 1.90 -1.42
N VAL A 50 -0.07 0.64 -1.76
CA VAL A 50 0.34 0.13 -3.08
C VAL A 50 -0.91 -0.42 -3.75
N THR A 51 -1.37 0.28 -4.77
CA THR A 51 -2.50 -0.11 -5.62
C THR A 51 -1.96 -0.68 -6.92
N ALA A 52 -2.44 -1.86 -7.33
CA ALA A 52 -2.16 -2.36 -8.66
C ALA A 52 -2.94 -1.53 -9.69
N ILE A 53 -2.22 -0.97 -10.67
CA ILE A 53 -2.84 -0.34 -11.83
C ILE A 53 -2.95 -1.43 -12.89
N HIS A 54 -4.18 -1.80 -13.26
CA HIS A 54 -4.43 -2.66 -14.40
C HIS A 54 -4.54 -1.76 -15.64
N GLU A 55 -3.62 -1.93 -16.59
CA GLU A 55 -3.78 -1.41 -17.96
C GLU A 55 -4.57 -2.45 -18.75
N ASP A 56 -5.71 -2.04 -19.35
CA ASP A 56 -6.51 -2.84 -20.29
C ASP A 56 -5.76 -3.04 -21.63
#